data_AF-A0A3Q7GH05-F1
#
_entry.id   AF-A0A3Q7GH05-F1
#
_cell.length_a   1.000
_cell.length_b   1.000
_cell.length_c   1.000
_cell.angle_alpha   90.00
_cell.angle_beta   90.00
_cell.angle_gamma   90.00
#
_symmetry.space_group_name_H-M   'P 1'
#
loop_
_entity.id
_entity.type
_entity.pdbx_description
1 polymer ?
#
loop_
_entity_poly.entity_id
_entity_poly.type
_entity_poly.pdbx_seq_one_letter_code
_entity_poly.pdbx_strand_id
1 'polypeptide(L)' 'MAGKGKNLGSNVKRRSGSSKAGLKFPVARIARSLKVGKYAKHVSDEAPVFLAVVLEYLEVE' A
#
# COMPACT_ATOMS: atom_id res chain seq x y z
N MET A 1 13.53 -2.87 23.18
CA MET A 1 12.77 -1.82 22.45
C MET A 1 11.32 -2.25 22.35
N ALA A 2 10.50 -1.81 23.31
CA ALA A 2 9.06 -2.01 23.30
C ALA A 2 8.40 -0.94 22.41
N GLY A 3 7.49 -1.40 21.54
CA GLY A 3 6.71 -0.54 20.65
C GLY A 3 5.67 -1.34 19.86
N LYS A 4 5.11 -2.39 20.47
CA LYS A 4 4.04 -3.20 19.89
C LYS A 4 2.70 -2.54 20.25
N GLY A 5 1.98 -2.05 19.24
CA GLY A 5 0.52 -2.00 19.27
C GLY A 5 -0.13 -0.77 19.91
N LYS A 6 -0.01 0.41 19.30
CA LYS A 6 -1.17 1.31 19.27
C LYS A 6 -2.17 0.71 18.28
N ASN A 7 -3.32 0.24 18.79
CA ASN A 7 -4.52 -0.21 18.06
C ASN A 7 -4.68 -1.74 17.86
N LEU A 8 -4.49 -2.54 18.91
CA LEU A 8 -4.89 -3.96 18.97
C LEU A 8 -6.29 -4.18 19.58
N GLY A 9 -7.07 -3.13 19.82
CA GLY A 9 -8.27 -3.20 20.68
C GLY A 9 -9.56 -2.61 20.14
N SER A 10 -9.72 -2.42 18.83
CA SER A 10 -11.04 -2.12 18.27
C SER A 10 -11.31 -3.00 17.06
N ASN A 11 -12.44 -3.69 17.09
CA ASN A 11 -13.00 -4.51 16.02
C ASN A 11 -13.49 -3.61 14.86
N VAL A 12 -12.64 -2.66 14.44
CA VAL A 12 -12.88 -1.80 13.29
C VAL A 12 -12.32 -2.55 12.09
N LYS A 13 -13.20 -2.95 11.19
CA LYS A 13 -12.87 -3.66 9.95
C LYS A 13 -11.78 -2.87 9.20
N ARG A 14 -10.53 -3.37 9.22
CA ARG A 14 -9.41 -2.71 8.55
C ARG A 14 -9.64 -2.78 7.04
N ARG A 15 -9.93 -1.62 6.42
CA ARG A 15 -10.01 -1.51 4.95
C ARG A 15 -8.60 -1.52 4.36
N SER A 16 -8.40 -2.31 3.31
CA SER A 16 -7.12 -2.36 2.59
C SER A 16 -6.83 -1.04 1.87
N GLY A 17 -5.54 -0.75 1.61
CA GLY A 17 -5.15 0.43 0.83
C GLY A 17 -5.79 0.45 -0.56
N SER A 18 -5.84 -0.72 -1.23
CA SER A 18 -6.56 -0.89 -2.50
C SER A 18 -8.04 -0.54 -2.39
N SER A 19 -8.73 -1.07 -1.36
CA SER A 19 -10.16 -0.79 -1.15
C SER A 19 -10.44 0.67 -0.81
N LYS A 20 -9.50 1.39 -0.18
CA LYS A 20 -9.62 2.83 0.07
C LYS A 20 -9.39 3.65 -1.20
N ALA A 21 -8.47 3.20 -2.06
CA ALA A 21 -8.13 3.86 -3.32
C ALA A 21 -9.08 3.49 -4.48
N GLY A 22 -9.94 2.49 -4.31
CA GLY A 22 -10.85 2.02 -5.37
C GLY A 22 -10.17 1.19 -6.46
N LEU A 23 -8.96 0.69 -6.20
CA LEU A 23 -8.12 0.01 -7.19
C LEU A 23 -8.28 -1.51 -7.14
N LYS A 24 -8.25 -2.16 -8.31
CA LYS A 24 -8.13 -3.62 -8.44
C LYS A 24 -6.73 -4.10 -8.07
N PHE A 25 -5.71 -3.30 -8.33
CA PHE A 25 -4.34 -3.65 -8.04
C PHE A 25 -4.01 -3.70 -6.53
N PRO A 26 -3.15 -4.63 -6.09
CA PRO A 26 -2.79 -4.78 -4.68
C PRO A 26 -1.74 -3.74 -4.22
N VAL A 27 -2.20 -2.57 -3.77
CA VAL A 27 -1.37 -1.44 -3.28
C VAL A 27 -0.39 -1.88 -2.17
N ALA A 28 -0.83 -2.69 -1.21
CA ALA A 28 0.02 -3.14 -0.11
C ALA A 28 1.19 -4.04 -0.58
N ARG A 29 0.98 -4.80 -1.66
CA ARG A 29 2.02 -5.64 -2.25
C ARG A 29 3.05 -4.77 -2.99
N ILE A 30 2.58 -3.79 -3.75
CA ILE A 30 3.44 -2.81 -4.43
C ILE A 30 4.31 -2.06 -3.40
N ALA A 31 3.72 -1.59 -2.31
CA ALA A 31 4.46 -0.94 -1.23
C ALA A 31 5.57 -1.83 -0.65
N ARG A 32 5.31 -3.13 -0.48
CA ARG A 32 6.33 -4.09 -0.04
C ARG A 32 7.42 -4.28 -1.10
N SER A 33 7.05 -4.45 -2.37
CA SER A 33 8.01 -4.61 -3.47
C SER A 33 8.95 -3.41 -3.58
N LEU A 34 8.43 -2.18 -3.43
CA LEU A 34 9.25 -0.96 -3.46
C LEU A 34 10.28 -0.92 -2.32
N LYS A 35 9.91 -1.37 -1.11
CA LYS A 35 10.81 -1.43 0.05
C LYS A 35 11.86 -2.53 -0.08
N VAL A 36 11.47 -3.71 -0.57
CA VAL A 36 12.40 -4.84 -0.79
C VAL A 36 13.39 -4.54 -1.91
N GLY A 37 12.93 -3.90 -2.98
CA GLY A 37 13.78 -3.50 -4.12
C GLY A 37 14.78 -2.38 -3.80
N LYS A 38 14.68 -1.73 -2.63
CA LYS A 38 15.57 -0.64 -2.19
C LYS A 38 15.72 0.50 -3.22
N TYR A 39 14.66 0.80 -3.98
CA TYR A 39 14.68 1.84 -5.02
C TYR A 39 14.90 3.26 -4.48
N ALA A 40 14.57 3.48 -3.20
CA ALA A 40 14.81 4.74 -2.52
C ALA A 40 15.06 4.52 -1.02
N LYS A 41 15.75 5.47 -0.38
CA LYS A 41 15.95 5.48 1.08
C LYS A 41 14.63 5.62 1.84
N HIS A 42 13.67 6.34 1.28
CA HIS A 42 12.31 6.49 1.80
C HIS A 42 11.31 6.38 0.66
N VAL A 43 10.20 5.68 0.90
CA VAL A 43 9.09 5.54 -0.04
C VAL A 43 7.90 6.23 0.60
N SER A 44 7.34 7.26 -0.08
CA SER A 44 6.15 7.96 0.39
C SER A 44 4.93 7.03 0.38
N ASP A 45 3.94 7.31 1.24
CA ASP A 45 2.73 6.48 1.34
C ASP A 45 1.88 6.50 0.05
N GLU A 46 2.01 7.57 -0.75
CA GLU A 46 1.28 7.77 -2.01
C GLU A 46 1.93 7.04 -3.20
N ALA A 47 3.25 6.84 -3.18
CA ALA A 47 3.98 6.17 -4.27
C ALA A 47 3.38 4.80 -4.69
N PRO A 48 3.05 3.88 -3.76
CA PRO A 48 2.43 2.61 -4.16
C PRO A 48 1.00 2.75 -4.68
N VAL A 49 0.28 3.82 -4.32
CA VAL A 49 -1.06 4.11 -4.86
C VAL A 49 -0.94 4.62 -6.29
N PHE A 50 -0.07 5.61 -6.52
CA PHE A 50 0.18 6.16 -7.86
C PHE A 50 0.63 5.07 -8.84
N LEU A 51 1.59 4.24 -8.43
CA LEU A 51 2.05 3.13 -9.26
C LEU A 51 0.94 2.13 -9.56
N ALA A 52 0.09 1.80 -8.57
CA ALA A 52 -1.05 0.92 -8.78
C ALA A 52 -2.05 1.49 -9.80
N VAL A 53 -2.32 2.79 -9.77
CA VAL A 53 -3.18 3.47 -10.75
C VAL A 53 -2.61 3.35 -12.16
N VAL A 54 -1.31 3.64 -12.33
CA VAL A 54 -0.67 3.58 -13.64
C VAL A 54 -0.69 2.15 -14.20
N LEU A 55 -0.39 1.15 -13.37
CA LEU A 55 -0.45 -0.25 -13.81
C LEU A 55 -1.87 -0.69 -14.17
N GLU A 56 -2.87 -0.28 -13.39
CA GLU A 56 -4.27 -0.61 -13.66
C GLU A 56 -4.78 0.07 -14.93
N TYR A 57 -4.38 1.33 -15.17
CA TYR A 57 -4.67 2.03 -16.42
C TYR A 57 -4.07 1.30 -17.62
N LEU A 58 -2.81 0.86 -17.53
CA LEU A 58 -2.14 0.13 -18.62
C LEU A 58 -2.68 -1.27 -18.88
N GLU A 59 -3.33 -1.92 -17.91
CA GLU A 59 -4.00 -3.22 -18.13
C GLU A 59 -5.35 -3.09 -18.84
N VAL A 60 -5.96 -1.91 -18.80
CA VAL A 60 -7.28 -1.63 -19.39
C VAL A 60 -7.16 -1.09 -20.82
N GLU A 61 -6.04 -0.45 -21.14
CA GLU A 61 -5.70 0.03 -22.48
C GLU A 61 -5.29 -1.12 -23.42
#